data_AF-A0A2B8AMR3-F1
#
_entry.id   AF-A0A2B8AMR3-F1
#
_cell.length_a   1.000
_cell.length_b   1.000
_cell.length_c   1.000
_cell.angle_alpha   90.00
_cell.angle_beta   90.00
_cell.angle_gamma   90.00
#
_symmetry.space_group_name_H-M   'P 1'
#
loop_
_entity.id
_entity.type
_entity.pdbx_description
1 polymer ?
#
loop_
_entity_poly.entity_id
_entity_poly.type
_entity_poly.pdbx_seq_one_letter_code
_entity_poly.pdbx_strand_id
1 'polypeptide(L)'
;MSDVKFSFVIPYKQRLDNIKLALASLAEQTMDRSEFEVVIGALEYSPEFAAVCEEYADRLDIVAVMSGVEWNVCRARNLALRNANGQVIVVLDADMVVPPTFLRNLYDRYYRHGQNICVVGQMIGYEDVFRSEIESVETRPYSHYRKALAQLESQDQVLMDNRWTPEYASAFARFPWVQACTALVAVPAQTVREHDLTFDEGFRGWGPEDQEWARRISRSGTPIVLGEQVYGLHLPHVRSMTTQNHTETLNWRYYLSKWPELDVEVSLAYEQLEADRLFPEIERELAELVAGAGGLRPGVVRGQMGGRSVLTVGALVDEATRTPAPEIIAGYDTGAVLEVLPLVGLALPYEDDSVDECRVLAPVAGLSEQFRDTAVREAERVSRKLVLPAGA
;
A
#
# COMPACT_ATOMS: atom_id res chain seq x y z
N MET A 1 -8.70 31.52 8.25
CA MET A 1 -8.66 30.11 7.85
C MET A 1 -8.59 30.13 6.33
N SER A 2 -7.64 29.42 5.70
CA SER A 2 -7.51 29.48 4.24
C SER A 2 -8.77 28.95 3.57
N ASP A 3 -9.23 29.63 2.53
CA ASP A 3 -10.34 29.15 1.67
C ASP A 3 -9.87 28.08 0.67
N VAL A 4 -8.61 27.64 0.76
CA VAL A 4 -8.03 26.57 -0.05
C VAL A 4 -8.75 25.26 0.25
N LYS A 5 -9.42 24.72 -0.75
CA LYS A 5 -10.18 23.48 -0.67
C LYS A 5 -9.29 22.25 -0.81
N PHE A 6 -8.34 22.28 -1.74
CA PHE A 6 -7.49 21.13 -2.05
C PHE A 6 -6.01 21.48 -2.03
N SER A 7 -5.19 20.58 -1.50
CA SER A 7 -3.74 20.58 -1.74
C SER A 7 -3.37 19.32 -2.49
N PHE A 8 -2.83 19.46 -3.69
CA PHE A 8 -2.10 18.35 -4.30
C PHE A 8 -0.81 18.12 -3.53
N VAL A 9 -0.51 16.86 -3.19
CA VAL A 9 0.72 16.42 -2.54
C VAL A 9 1.43 15.47 -3.49
N ILE A 10 2.53 15.94 -4.07
CA ILE A 10 3.25 15.25 -5.15
C ILE A 10 4.66 14.88 -4.70
N PRO A 11 5.03 13.59 -4.64
CA PRO A 11 6.42 13.20 -4.43
C PRO A 11 7.22 13.36 -5.72
N TYR A 12 8.46 13.86 -5.62
CA TYR A 12 9.29 14.15 -6.79
C TYR A 12 10.77 13.81 -6.62
N LYS A 13 11.34 13.18 -7.65
CA LYS A 13 12.78 13.09 -7.90
C LYS A 13 13.06 12.69 -9.35
N GLN A 14 13.89 13.45 -10.05
CA GLN A 14 14.51 13.16 -11.34
C GLN A 14 13.53 12.78 -12.46
N ARG A 15 12.31 13.32 -12.42
CA ARG A 15 11.24 13.04 -13.40
C ARG A 15 10.72 14.33 -14.04
N LEU A 16 11.65 15.14 -14.57
CA LEU A 16 11.34 16.47 -15.13
C LEU A 16 10.23 16.44 -16.19
N ASP A 17 10.23 15.47 -17.09
CA ASP A 17 9.23 15.41 -18.15
C ASP A 17 7.85 15.04 -17.62
N ASN A 18 7.77 14.08 -16.69
CA ASN A 18 6.51 13.71 -16.06
C ASN A 18 5.93 14.87 -15.23
N ILE A 19 6.72 15.52 -14.38
CA ILE A 19 6.20 16.61 -13.53
C ILE A 19 5.74 17.82 -14.36
N LYS A 20 6.40 18.12 -15.49
CA LYS A 20 5.93 19.14 -16.45
C LYS A 20 4.53 18.80 -16.97
N LEU A 21 4.31 17.55 -17.35
CA LEU A 21 3.01 17.09 -17.84
C LEU A 21 1.94 17.12 -16.74
N ALA A 22 2.27 16.67 -15.53
CA ALA A 22 1.39 16.75 -14.37
C ALA A 22 0.97 18.21 -14.09
N LEU A 23 1.92 19.13 -13.96
CA LEU A 23 1.66 20.56 -13.76
C LEU A 23 0.85 21.18 -14.91
N ALA A 24 1.10 20.78 -16.16
CA ALA A 24 0.27 21.22 -17.29
C ALA A 24 -1.20 20.82 -17.14
N SER A 25 -1.48 19.61 -16.66
CA SER A 25 -2.85 19.15 -16.40
C SER A 25 -3.50 19.86 -15.21
N LEU A 26 -2.72 20.17 -14.17
CA LEU A 26 -3.21 20.92 -13.01
C LEU A 26 -3.50 22.39 -13.36
N ALA A 27 -2.70 22.99 -14.23
CA ALA A 27 -2.91 24.36 -14.70
C ALA A 27 -4.16 24.53 -15.56
N GLU A 28 -4.74 23.43 -16.06
CA GLU A 28 -6.00 23.42 -16.83
C GLU A 28 -7.23 23.06 -15.99
N GLN A 29 -7.11 22.95 -14.66
CA GLN A 29 -8.27 22.71 -13.82
C GLN A 29 -9.32 23.84 -13.98
N THR A 30 -10.59 23.43 -14.04
CA THR A 30 -11.75 24.34 -14.06
C THR A 30 -12.10 24.90 -12.69
N MET A 31 -11.46 24.38 -11.64
CA MET A 31 -11.49 24.97 -10.31
C MET A 31 -10.72 26.29 -10.29
N ASP A 32 -11.21 27.29 -9.54
CA ASP A 32 -10.49 28.55 -9.44
C ASP A 32 -9.13 28.30 -8.78
N ARG A 33 -8.06 28.88 -9.34
CA ARG A 33 -6.70 28.66 -8.86
C ARG A 33 -6.47 29.09 -7.41
N SER A 34 -7.32 29.95 -6.84
CA SER A 34 -7.25 30.34 -5.43
C SER A 34 -7.87 29.32 -4.49
N GLU A 35 -8.61 28.34 -5.01
CA GLU A 35 -9.25 27.28 -4.23
C GLU A 35 -8.38 26.02 -4.10
N PHE A 36 -7.23 25.95 -4.74
CA PHE A 36 -6.31 24.82 -4.59
C PHE A 36 -4.84 25.25 -4.70
N GLU A 37 -3.96 24.43 -4.12
CA GLU A 37 -2.50 24.60 -4.22
C GLU A 37 -1.84 23.29 -4.66
N VAL A 38 -0.59 23.39 -5.10
CA VAL A 38 0.25 22.25 -5.46
C VAL A 38 1.50 22.24 -4.58
N VAL A 39 1.61 21.23 -3.73
CA VAL A 39 2.76 21.06 -2.83
C VAL A 39 3.59 19.87 -3.28
N ILE A 40 4.85 20.12 -3.60
CA ILE A 40 5.77 19.13 -4.15
C ILE A 40 6.88 18.85 -3.15
N GLY A 41 7.03 17.58 -2.75
CA GLY A 41 8.12 17.12 -1.91
C GLY A 41 9.22 16.57 -2.79
N ALA A 42 10.27 17.36 -3.01
CA ALA A 42 11.36 17.02 -3.89
C ALA A 42 12.57 16.50 -3.08
N LEU A 43 12.98 15.26 -3.31
CA LEU A 43 14.18 14.69 -2.67
C LEU A 43 15.42 14.84 -3.55
N GLU A 44 15.62 16.08 -3.99
CA GLU A 44 16.80 16.58 -4.66
C GLU A 44 16.83 18.11 -4.63
N TYR A 45 17.99 18.70 -4.94
CA TYR A 45 18.10 20.11 -5.31
C TYR A 45 18.44 20.19 -6.79
N SER A 46 17.49 20.66 -7.61
CA SER A 46 17.67 20.80 -9.06
C SER A 46 17.20 22.19 -9.54
N PRO A 47 18.10 23.01 -10.13
CA PRO A 47 17.72 24.25 -10.79
C PRO A 47 16.74 24.03 -11.95
N GLU A 48 16.86 22.93 -12.69
CA GLU A 48 15.96 22.57 -13.78
C GLU A 48 14.54 22.30 -13.28
N PHE A 49 14.41 21.61 -12.14
CA PHE A 49 13.12 21.41 -11.49
C PHE A 49 12.52 22.73 -10.99
N ALA A 50 13.33 23.60 -10.37
CA ALA A 50 12.87 24.92 -9.94
C ALA A 50 12.35 25.76 -11.12
N ALA A 51 13.07 25.76 -12.25
CA ALA A 51 12.66 26.44 -13.48
C ALA A 51 11.33 25.91 -14.03
N VAL A 52 11.08 24.60 -13.90
CA VAL A 52 9.77 24.01 -14.25
C VAL A 52 8.68 24.56 -13.33
N CYS A 53 8.88 24.62 -12.03
CA CYS A 53 7.89 25.22 -11.12
C CYS A 53 7.62 26.70 -11.47
N GLU A 54 8.66 27.47 -11.78
CA GLU A 54 8.54 28.88 -12.18
C GLU A 54 7.72 29.07 -13.47
N GLU A 55 7.82 28.14 -14.43
CA GLU A 55 7.04 28.17 -15.69
C GLU A 55 5.50 28.11 -15.46
N TYR A 56 5.07 27.56 -14.33
CA TYR A 56 3.65 27.41 -13.99
C TYR A 56 3.17 28.33 -12.86
N ALA A 57 4.05 29.14 -12.26
CA ALA A 57 3.72 29.99 -11.11
C ALA A 57 2.69 31.09 -11.41
N ASP A 58 2.48 31.43 -12.69
CA ASP A 58 1.43 32.35 -13.13
C ASP A 58 0.03 31.71 -13.14
N ARG A 59 -0.04 30.37 -13.22
CA ARG A 59 -1.29 29.60 -13.33
C ARG A 59 -1.60 28.75 -12.09
N LEU A 60 -0.58 28.38 -11.32
CA LEU A 60 -0.67 27.53 -10.14
C LEU A 60 -0.01 28.20 -8.93
N ASP A 61 -0.59 27.99 -7.75
CA ASP A 61 0.09 28.24 -6.48
C ASP A 61 0.94 26.99 -6.14
N ILE A 62 2.25 27.11 -6.27
CA ILE A 62 3.18 25.98 -6.13
C ILE A 62 4.12 26.21 -4.94
N VAL A 63 4.13 25.25 -4.02
CA VAL A 63 5.10 25.15 -2.93
C VAL A 63 6.00 23.94 -3.17
N ALA A 64 7.24 24.18 -3.56
CA ALA A 64 8.26 23.13 -3.71
C ALA A 64 9.15 23.06 -2.45
N VAL A 65 9.10 21.92 -1.76
CA VAL A 65 9.91 21.66 -0.56
C VAL A 65 11.03 20.69 -0.93
N MET A 66 12.26 21.18 -1.00
CA MET A 66 13.41 20.43 -1.48
C MET A 66 14.29 19.91 -0.33
N SER A 67 14.81 18.70 -0.46
CA SER A 67 15.74 18.09 0.48
C SER A 67 16.77 17.22 -0.23
N GLY A 68 18.05 17.36 0.11
CA GLY A 68 19.17 16.63 -0.49
C GLY A 68 19.42 15.24 0.10
N VAL A 69 18.39 14.58 0.63
CA VAL A 69 18.50 13.24 1.25
C VAL A 69 18.27 12.13 0.22
N GLU A 70 18.57 10.89 0.62
CA GLU A 70 18.27 9.70 -0.18
C GLU A 70 16.78 9.61 -0.54
N TRP A 71 16.48 9.06 -1.73
CA TRP A 71 15.11 8.89 -2.20
C TRP A 71 14.33 7.95 -1.29
N ASN A 72 13.16 8.42 -0.87
CA ASN A 72 12.13 7.64 -0.22
C ASN A 72 10.78 8.29 -0.54
N VAL A 73 9.88 7.55 -1.20
CA VAL A 73 8.60 8.11 -1.65
C VAL A 73 7.73 8.58 -0.48
N CYS A 74 7.69 7.83 0.63
CA CYS A 74 6.98 8.21 1.85
C CYS A 74 7.49 9.55 2.40
N ARG A 75 8.81 9.72 2.46
CA ARG A 75 9.43 10.98 2.92
C ARG A 75 9.09 12.14 2.00
N ALA A 76 9.14 11.94 0.68
CA ALA A 76 8.76 12.96 -0.29
C ALA A 76 7.29 13.39 -0.08
N ARG A 77 6.37 12.43 0.03
CA ARG A 77 4.96 12.69 0.35
C ARG A 77 4.80 13.41 1.69
N ASN A 78 5.52 12.99 2.73
CA ASN A 78 5.48 13.61 4.06
C ASN A 78 5.98 15.07 4.06
N LEU A 79 7.04 15.37 3.30
CA LEU A 79 7.55 16.75 3.17
C LEU A 79 6.49 17.67 2.57
N ALA A 80 5.82 17.23 1.51
CA ALA A 80 4.71 17.97 0.92
C ALA A 80 3.50 18.05 1.87
N LEU A 81 3.09 16.92 2.46
CA LEU A 81 1.95 16.83 3.35
C LEU A 81 2.02 17.82 4.52
N ARG A 82 3.20 17.99 5.11
CA ARG A 82 3.42 18.93 6.23
C ARG A 82 3.28 20.41 5.85
N ASN A 83 3.36 20.73 4.56
CA ASN A 83 3.26 22.10 4.04
C ASN A 83 1.93 22.36 3.33
N ALA A 84 1.03 21.37 3.27
CA ALA A 84 -0.30 21.49 2.68
C ALA A 84 -1.29 22.21 3.62
N ASN A 85 -2.05 23.16 3.07
CA ASN A 85 -2.99 24.03 3.77
C ASN A 85 -4.46 23.83 3.37
N GLY A 86 -4.73 22.93 2.41
CA GLY A 86 -6.04 22.62 1.89
C GLY A 86 -6.90 21.84 2.88
N GLN A 87 -8.20 21.96 2.72
CA GLN A 87 -9.19 21.21 3.52
C GLN A 87 -9.15 19.70 3.19
N VAL A 88 -8.80 19.36 1.96
CA VAL A 88 -8.63 17.98 1.46
C VAL A 88 -7.23 17.85 0.87
N ILE A 89 -6.53 16.77 1.24
CA ILE A 89 -5.26 16.38 0.65
C ILE A 89 -5.54 15.48 -0.55
N VAL A 90 -4.94 15.77 -1.69
CA VAL A 90 -4.96 14.93 -2.88
C VAL A 90 -3.55 14.43 -3.14
N VAL A 91 -3.27 13.18 -2.79
CA VAL A 91 -2.00 12.53 -3.14
C VAL A 91 -2.05 12.17 -4.63
N LEU A 92 -1.08 12.68 -5.38
CA LEU A 92 -0.97 12.51 -6.82
C LEU A 92 0.50 12.24 -7.17
N ASP A 93 0.78 11.16 -7.90
CA ASP A 93 2.16 10.91 -8.32
C ASP A 93 2.58 11.83 -9.48
N ALA A 94 3.89 12.08 -9.61
CA ALA A 94 4.44 13.01 -10.60
C ALA A 94 4.24 12.54 -12.06
N ASP A 95 3.88 11.28 -12.26
CA ASP A 95 3.57 10.63 -13.53
C ASP A 95 2.07 10.44 -13.76
N MET A 96 1.23 11.27 -13.14
CA MET A 96 -0.20 11.30 -13.39
C MET A 96 -0.62 12.61 -14.06
N VAL A 97 -1.54 12.53 -15.02
CA VAL A 97 -2.26 13.69 -15.57
C VAL A 97 -3.75 13.52 -15.41
N VAL A 98 -4.44 14.59 -14.99
CA VAL A 98 -5.87 14.56 -14.64
C VAL A 98 -6.70 15.45 -15.57
N PRO A 99 -8.00 15.14 -15.78
CA PRO A 99 -8.86 15.95 -16.64
C PRO A 99 -9.12 17.36 -16.04
N PRO A 100 -9.44 18.37 -16.85
CA PRO A 100 -9.80 19.72 -16.39
C PRO A 100 -10.93 19.77 -15.35
N THR A 101 -11.83 18.78 -15.37
CA THR A 101 -12.98 18.69 -14.45
C THR A 101 -12.67 17.96 -13.15
N PHE A 102 -11.45 17.44 -12.97
CA PHE A 102 -11.07 16.55 -11.86
C PHE A 102 -11.41 17.11 -10.47
N LEU A 103 -10.89 18.30 -10.12
CA LEU A 103 -11.13 18.88 -8.79
C LEU A 103 -12.61 19.24 -8.56
N ARG A 104 -13.33 19.64 -9.61
CA ARG A 104 -14.77 19.95 -9.52
C ARG A 104 -15.58 18.68 -9.30
N ASN A 105 -15.31 17.60 -10.02
CA ASN A 105 -15.94 16.31 -9.79
C ASN A 105 -15.66 15.80 -8.38
N LEU A 106 -14.41 15.91 -7.91
CA LEU A 106 -14.03 15.52 -6.56
C LEU A 106 -14.79 16.33 -5.51
N TYR A 107 -14.85 17.66 -5.66
CA TYR A 107 -15.57 18.53 -4.74
C TYR A 107 -17.07 18.26 -4.74
N ASP A 108 -17.74 18.38 -5.90
CA ASP A 108 -19.19 18.36 -5.98
C ASP A 108 -19.80 17.02 -5.56
N ARG A 109 -19.09 15.91 -5.83
CA ARG A 109 -19.59 14.57 -5.53
C ARG A 109 -19.22 14.10 -4.13
N TYR A 110 -18.03 14.46 -3.64
CA TYR A 110 -17.47 13.84 -2.43
C TYR A 110 -17.25 14.79 -1.26
N TYR A 111 -17.03 16.09 -1.48
CA TYR A 111 -16.61 16.99 -0.38
C TYR A 111 -17.45 18.26 -0.22
N ARG A 112 -18.39 18.55 -1.12
CA ARG A 112 -19.24 19.75 -1.10
C ARG A 112 -20.01 19.94 0.20
N HIS A 113 -20.29 18.85 0.90
CA HIS A 113 -21.05 18.85 2.16
C HIS A 113 -20.17 18.47 3.36
N GLY A 114 -18.83 18.51 3.22
CA GLY A 114 -17.89 18.23 4.29
C GLY A 114 -17.81 16.76 4.69
N GLN A 115 -18.05 15.84 3.76
CA GLN A 115 -18.01 14.40 4.04
C GLN A 115 -16.60 13.97 4.48
N ASN A 116 -16.53 13.13 5.52
CA ASN A 116 -15.29 12.50 5.96
C ASN A 116 -15.11 11.12 5.32
N ILE A 117 -14.63 11.09 4.08
CA ILE A 117 -14.38 9.87 3.30
C ILE A 117 -13.04 9.97 2.58
N CYS A 118 -12.38 8.83 2.38
CA CYS A 118 -11.19 8.72 1.54
C CYS A 118 -11.62 8.24 0.15
N VAL A 119 -11.34 9.04 -0.89
CA VAL A 119 -11.72 8.73 -2.27
C VAL A 119 -10.50 8.24 -3.03
N VAL A 120 -10.56 7.01 -3.53
CA VAL A 120 -9.55 6.44 -4.42
C VAL A 120 -9.94 6.74 -5.87
N GLY A 121 -9.02 7.27 -6.65
CA GLY A 121 -9.22 7.53 -8.08
C GLY A 121 -8.64 6.43 -8.98
N GLN A 122 -9.09 6.43 -10.23
CA GLN A 122 -8.67 5.51 -11.28
C GLN A 122 -7.35 5.93 -11.93
N MET A 123 -6.48 4.96 -12.20
CA MET A 123 -5.17 5.14 -12.84
C MET A 123 -5.21 4.49 -14.22
N ILE A 124 -5.79 5.20 -15.18
CA ILE A 124 -6.03 4.66 -16.52
C ILE A 124 -4.70 4.46 -17.25
N GLY A 125 -4.49 3.27 -17.82
CA GLY A 125 -3.27 2.88 -18.54
C GLY A 125 -2.12 2.40 -17.64
N TYR A 126 -2.33 2.29 -16.32
CA TYR A 126 -1.31 1.77 -15.40
C TYR A 126 -0.92 0.32 -15.72
N GLU A 127 -1.89 -0.53 -16.08
CA GLU A 127 -1.65 -1.95 -16.31
C GLU A 127 -0.84 -2.25 -17.58
N ASP A 128 -0.96 -1.40 -18.59
CA ASP A 128 -0.19 -1.51 -19.84
C ASP A 128 1.32 -1.42 -19.58
N VAL A 129 1.70 -0.84 -18.44
CA VAL A 129 3.09 -0.68 -17.98
C VAL A 129 3.34 -1.38 -16.64
N PHE A 130 2.33 -2.03 -16.03
CA PHE A 130 2.47 -2.56 -14.67
C PHE A 130 3.40 -3.78 -14.60
N ARG A 131 3.46 -4.58 -15.68
CA ARG A 131 4.15 -5.87 -15.72
C ARG A 131 5.31 -5.91 -16.72
N SER A 132 5.86 -4.75 -17.10
CA SER A 132 6.91 -4.66 -18.12
C SER A 132 8.15 -3.92 -17.62
N GLU A 133 9.32 -4.43 -18.02
CA GLU A 133 10.58 -3.69 -17.95
C GLU A 133 10.53 -2.55 -18.99
N ILE A 134 10.85 -1.34 -18.59
CA ILE A 134 10.84 -0.17 -19.47
C ILE A 134 12.18 0.53 -19.34
N GLU A 135 13.05 0.34 -20.34
CA GLU A 135 14.40 0.89 -20.34
C GLU A 135 14.45 2.35 -20.83
N SER A 136 13.48 2.76 -21.65
CA SER A 136 13.39 4.11 -22.17
C SER A 136 11.94 4.50 -22.44
N VAL A 137 11.66 5.80 -22.36
CA VAL A 137 10.34 6.37 -22.63
C VAL A 137 10.47 7.51 -23.62
N GLU A 138 9.65 7.47 -24.67
CA GLU A 138 9.45 8.61 -25.55
C GLU A 138 8.40 9.54 -24.92
N THR A 139 8.83 10.70 -24.46
CA THR A 139 7.94 11.71 -23.88
C THR A 139 7.13 12.39 -24.98
N ARG A 140 5.81 12.38 -24.83
CA ARG A 140 4.90 13.09 -25.75
C ARG A 140 4.54 14.46 -25.17
N PRO A 141 4.27 15.48 -26.00
CA PRO A 141 3.82 16.78 -25.50
C PRO A 141 2.47 16.65 -24.80
N TYR A 142 2.17 17.55 -23.85
CA TYR A 142 0.90 17.55 -23.12
C TYR A 142 -0.34 17.56 -24.03
N SER A 143 -0.27 18.18 -25.21
CA SER A 143 -1.36 18.17 -26.20
C SER A 143 -1.78 16.76 -26.65
N HIS A 144 -0.91 15.76 -26.54
CA HIS A 144 -1.24 14.36 -26.76
C HIS A 144 -2.17 13.83 -25.65
N TYR A 145 -1.75 13.98 -24.39
CA TYR A 145 -2.51 13.50 -23.23
C TYR A 145 -3.81 14.27 -23.02
N ARG A 146 -3.80 15.59 -23.29
CA ARG A 146 -5.01 16.41 -23.28
C ARG A 146 -6.09 15.90 -24.23
N LYS A 147 -5.70 15.41 -25.42
CA LYS A 147 -6.65 14.78 -26.37
C LYS A 147 -7.21 13.47 -25.84
N ALA A 148 -6.36 12.64 -25.22
CA ALA A 148 -6.79 11.39 -24.60
C ALA A 148 -7.77 11.65 -23.44
N LEU A 149 -7.49 12.62 -22.56
CA LEU A 149 -8.39 13.06 -21.50
C LEU A 149 -9.73 13.57 -22.06
N ALA A 150 -9.70 14.43 -23.07
CA ALA A 150 -10.92 14.93 -23.71
C ALA A 150 -11.75 13.81 -24.37
N GLN A 151 -11.08 12.79 -24.93
CA GLN A 151 -11.75 11.61 -25.46
C GLN A 151 -12.45 10.83 -24.33
N LEU A 152 -11.77 10.60 -23.20
CA LEU A 152 -12.36 9.96 -22.02
C LEU A 152 -13.56 10.74 -21.46
N GLU A 153 -13.49 12.07 -21.42
CA GLU A 153 -14.61 12.93 -20.99
C GLU A 153 -15.82 12.87 -21.95
N SER A 154 -15.58 12.58 -23.24
CA SER A 154 -16.62 12.57 -24.29
C SER A 154 -17.32 11.23 -24.50
N GLN A 155 -16.73 10.14 -24.02
CA GLN A 155 -17.23 8.79 -24.25
C GLN A 155 -18.10 8.32 -23.07
N ASP A 156 -19.31 7.83 -23.36
CA ASP A 156 -20.19 7.16 -22.38
C ASP A 156 -19.63 5.79 -21.90
N GLN A 157 -18.49 5.32 -22.41
CA GLN A 157 -17.96 3.97 -22.11
C GLN A 157 -16.45 3.89 -21.79
N VAL A 158 -16.20 3.47 -20.54
CA VAL A 158 -15.42 2.29 -20.06
C VAL A 158 -13.94 2.12 -20.46
N LEU A 159 -13.10 3.15 -20.38
CA LEU A 159 -11.70 2.89 -20.00
C LEU A 159 -11.65 3.00 -18.48
N MET A 160 -11.89 1.87 -17.81
CA MET A 160 -11.85 1.79 -16.36
C MET A 160 -10.58 1.11 -15.93
N ASP A 161 -10.04 1.61 -14.83
CA ASP A 161 -9.08 0.90 -14.02
C ASP A 161 -9.65 -0.49 -13.66
N ASN A 162 -8.86 -1.56 -13.74
CA ASN A 162 -9.37 -2.91 -13.46
C ASN A 162 -9.95 -3.04 -12.05
N ARG A 163 -9.49 -2.21 -11.10
CA ARG A 163 -10.04 -2.16 -9.73
C ARG A 163 -11.53 -1.81 -9.69
N TRP A 164 -12.09 -1.22 -10.76
CA TRP A 164 -13.52 -0.90 -10.91
C TRP A 164 -14.32 -2.01 -11.60
N THR A 165 -13.68 -3.09 -12.03
CA THR A 165 -14.40 -4.23 -12.62
C THR A 165 -15.11 -5.05 -11.55
N PRO A 166 -16.21 -5.75 -11.90
CA PRO A 166 -16.93 -6.61 -10.94
C PRO A 166 -16.06 -7.69 -10.28
N GLU A 167 -14.94 -8.09 -10.89
CA GLU A 167 -14.01 -9.07 -10.33
C GLU A 167 -13.38 -8.61 -9.02
N TYR A 168 -13.16 -7.31 -8.85
CA TYR A 168 -12.55 -6.72 -7.65
C TYR A 168 -13.57 -6.28 -6.59
N ALA A 169 -14.88 -6.40 -6.86
CA ALA A 169 -15.91 -5.89 -5.97
C ALA A 169 -15.92 -6.59 -4.60
N SER A 170 -15.72 -7.91 -4.55
CA SER A 170 -15.60 -8.65 -3.29
C SER A 170 -14.34 -8.27 -2.53
N ALA A 171 -13.21 -8.22 -3.23
CA ALA A 171 -11.91 -7.85 -2.67
C ALA A 171 -11.95 -6.43 -2.06
N PHE A 172 -12.55 -5.47 -2.77
CA PHE A 172 -12.71 -4.11 -2.25
C PHE A 172 -13.67 -4.05 -1.05
N ALA A 173 -14.80 -4.76 -1.11
CA ALA A 173 -15.75 -4.78 0.01
C ALA A 173 -15.13 -5.37 1.29
N ARG A 174 -14.20 -6.32 1.15
CA ARG A 174 -13.50 -6.96 2.26
C ARG A 174 -12.30 -6.14 2.74
N PHE A 175 -11.46 -5.69 1.82
CA PHE A 175 -10.18 -5.04 2.10
C PHE A 175 -10.03 -3.74 1.28
N PRO A 176 -10.83 -2.70 1.57
CA PRO A 176 -10.86 -1.50 0.74
C PRO A 176 -9.52 -0.75 0.71
N TRP A 177 -8.69 -0.89 1.74
CA TRP A 177 -7.35 -0.29 1.81
C TRP A 177 -6.36 -0.88 0.80
N VAL A 178 -6.53 -2.14 0.39
CA VAL A 178 -5.65 -2.79 -0.59
C VAL A 178 -5.75 -2.10 -1.96
N GLN A 179 -6.90 -1.50 -2.26
CA GLN A 179 -7.12 -0.80 -3.53
C GLN A 179 -6.65 0.66 -3.52
N ALA A 180 -6.18 1.20 -2.40
CA ALA A 180 -5.89 2.62 -2.26
C ALA A 180 -4.47 2.98 -2.73
N CYS A 181 -4.22 2.81 -4.03
CA CYS A 181 -2.95 3.19 -4.66
C CYS A 181 -2.76 4.71 -4.63
N THR A 182 -1.69 5.16 -3.97
CA THR A 182 -1.45 6.58 -3.66
C THR A 182 -1.12 7.47 -4.85
N ALA A 183 -1.07 6.93 -6.08
CA ALA A 183 -0.94 7.76 -7.27
C ALA A 183 -2.18 8.64 -7.50
N LEU A 184 -3.34 8.29 -6.92
CA LEU A 184 -4.54 9.12 -6.93
C LEU A 184 -5.46 8.83 -5.74
N VAL A 185 -5.25 9.50 -4.61
CA VAL A 185 -6.11 9.38 -3.42
C VAL A 185 -6.41 10.74 -2.82
N ALA A 186 -7.67 11.00 -2.47
CA ALA A 186 -8.08 12.20 -1.76
C ALA A 186 -8.59 11.86 -0.36
N VAL A 187 -8.15 12.61 0.65
CA VAL A 187 -8.54 12.41 2.06
C VAL A 187 -8.66 13.76 2.77
N PRO A 188 -9.65 13.96 3.67
CA PRO A 188 -9.75 15.18 4.45
C PRO A 188 -8.49 15.45 5.26
N ALA A 189 -7.98 16.67 5.17
CA ALA A 189 -6.76 17.07 5.88
C ALA A 189 -6.96 17.05 7.41
N GLN A 190 -8.20 17.22 7.88
CA GLN A 190 -8.53 17.06 9.29
C GLN A 190 -8.28 15.62 9.76
N THR A 191 -8.76 14.62 9.02
CA THR A 191 -8.52 13.19 9.31
C THR A 191 -7.04 12.86 9.32
N VAL A 192 -6.28 13.39 8.37
CA VAL A 192 -4.82 13.22 8.34
C VAL A 192 -4.16 13.75 9.62
N ARG A 193 -4.54 14.94 10.07
CA ARG A 193 -3.98 15.56 11.29
C ARG A 193 -4.42 14.86 12.57
N GLU A 194 -5.70 14.53 12.69
CA GLU A 194 -6.27 13.93 13.90
C GLU A 194 -5.71 12.55 14.20
N HIS A 195 -5.39 11.78 13.15
CA HIS A 195 -4.91 10.40 13.27
C HIS A 195 -3.43 10.22 12.92
N ASP A 196 -2.67 11.33 12.77
CA ASP A 196 -1.25 11.32 12.37
C ASP A 196 -0.97 10.42 11.16
N LEU A 197 -1.76 10.59 10.09
CA LEU A 197 -1.70 9.77 8.88
C LEU A 197 -0.58 10.25 7.94
N THR A 198 0.64 10.32 8.46
CA THR A 198 1.86 10.45 7.66
C THR A 198 2.25 9.09 7.07
N PHE A 199 2.98 9.07 5.95
CA PHE A 199 3.52 7.83 5.36
C PHE A 199 4.69 7.29 6.19
N ASP A 200 4.79 5.98 6.33
CA ASP A 200 5.89 5.36 7.07
C ASP A 200 7.17 5.32 6.23
N GLU A 201 8.19 6.06 6.65
CA GLU A 201 9.50 6.13 5.97
C GLU A 201 10.35 4.86 6.13
N GLY A 202 9.88 3.88 6.91
CA GLY A 202 10.45 2.54 7.01
C GLY A 202 10.36 1.74 5.70
N PHE A 203 9.31 1.98 4.90
CA PHE A 203 9.19 1.42 3.56
C PHE A 203 10.23 2.03 2.62
N ARG A 204 11.01 1.19 1.94
CA ARG A 204 12.11 1.62 1.06
C ARG A 204 12.00 0.98 -0.32
N GLY A 205 12.23 1.74 -1.37
CA GLY A 205 12.01 1.25 -2.73
C GLY A 205 10.53 1.30 -3.08
N TRP A 206 9.95 0.18 -3.49
CA TRP A 206 8.58 0.12 -4.00
C TRP A 206 7.67 -0.81 -3.20
N GLY A 207 6.44 -0.36 -2.95
CA GLY A 207 5.30 -1.12 -2.39
C GLY A 207 5.52 -1.62 -0.96
N PRO A 208 4.48 -2.07 -0.24
CA PRO A 208 3.08 -1.65 -0.30
C PRO A 208 2.81 -0.49 0.69
N GLU A 209 3.61 0.59 0.65
CA GLU A 209 3.52 1.68 1.62
C GLU A 209 2.16 2.41 1.58
N ASP A 210 1.54 2.39 0.40
CA ASP A 210 0.22 2.92 0.11
C ASP A 210 -0.88 2.14 0.83
N GLN A 211 -0.81 0.80 0.79
CA GLN A 211 -1.76 -0.07 1.47
C GLN A 211 -1.66 0.03 3.00
N GLU A 212 -0.45 0.17 3.54
CA GLU A 212 -0.26 0.39 4.98
C GLU A 212 -0.87 1.72 5.43
N TRP A 213 -0.63 2.78 4.67
CA TRP A 213 -1.21 4.09 4.93
C TRP A 213 -2.74 4.08 4.84
N ALA A 214 -3.29 3.44 3.81
CA ALA A 214 -4.72 3.28 3.63
C ALA A 214 -5.37 2.41 4.70
N ARG A 215 -4.66 1.39 5.22
CA ARG A 215 -5.15 0.63 6.37
C ARG A 215 -5.32 1.53 7.60
N ARG A 216 -4.36 2.41 7.86
CA ARG A 216 -4.48 3.38 8.97
C ARG A 216 -5.62 4.36 8.75
N ILE A 217 -5.87 4.80 7.51
CA ILE A 217 -7.09 5.55 7.15
C ILE A 217 -8.33 4.73 7.50
N SER A 218 -8.43 3.47 7.05
CA SER A 218 -9.60 2.63 7.35
C SER A 218 -9.80 2.43 8.86
N ARG A 219 -8.72 2.23 9.63
CA ARG A 219 -8.76 2.08 11.11
C ARG A 219 -9.15 3.34 11.87
N SER A 220 -9.01 4.52 11.26
CA SER A 220 -9.56 5.76 11.82
C SER A 220 -11.09 5.79 11.83
N GLY A 221 -11.75 4.82 11.17
CA GLY A 221 -13.19 4.82 10.93
C GLY A 221 -13.61 5.63 9.70
N THR A 222 -12.65 6.18 8.95
CA THR A 222 -12.90 6.91 7.70
C THR A 222 -13.15 5.92 6.56
N PRO A 223 -14.35 5.90 5.94
CA PRO A 223 -14.64 4.99 4.84
C PRO A 223 -13.77 5.29 3.62
N ILE A 224 -13.28 4.23 2.97
CA ILE A 224 -12.60 4.31 1.68
C ILE A 224 -13.64 4.00 0.60
N VAL A 225 -13.73 4.84 -0.43
CA VAL A 225 -14.67 4.70 -1.53
C VAL A 225 -13.97 4.82 -2.88
N LEU A 226 -14.51 4.13 -3.89
CA LEU A 226 -14.05 4.22 -5.26
C LEU A 226 -14.70 5.43 -5.96
N GLY A 227 -13.88 6.39 -6.38
CA GLY A 227 -14.27 7.57 -7.13
C GLY A 227 -14.49 7.31 -8.63
N GLU A 228 -15.71 7.03 -9.06
CA GLU A 228 -16.01 6.72 -10.48
C GLU A 228 -15.64 7.84 -11.46
N GLN A 229 -15.82 9.12 -11.09
CA GLN A 229 -15.48 10.28 -11.93
C GLN A 229 -14.18 10.96 -11.49
N VAL A 230 -13.36 10.23 -10.72
CA VAL A 230 -12.07 10.67 -10.21
C VAL A 230 -11.03 9.77 -10.87
N TYR A 231 -10.40 10.27 -11.93
CA TYR A 231 -9.47 9.48 -12.73
C TYR A 231 -8.33 10.35 -13.27
N GLY A 232 -7.23 9.69 -13.64
CA GLY A 232 -6.13 10.28 -14.38
C GLY A 232 -5.48 9.24 -15.30
N LEU A 233 -4.69 9.72 -16.26
CA LEU A 233 -3.86 8.86 -17.08
C LEU A 233 -2.51 8.67 -16.38
N HIS A 234 -2.08 7.42 -16.26
CA HIS A 234 -0.72 7.11 -15.83
C HIS A 234 0.24 7.28 -17.01
N LEU A 235 1.28 8.07 -16.80
CA LEU A 235 2.29 8.38 -17.80
C LEU A 235 3.36 7.28 -17.83
N PRO A 236 3.88 6.93 -19.01
CA PRO A 236 5.00 6.00 -19.09
C PRO A 236 6.23 6.59 -18.39
N HIS A 237 7.00 5.71 -17.72
CA HIS A 237 8.28 6.04 -17.11
C HIS A 237 9.20 4.82 -17.13
N VAL A 238 10.51 5.05 -17.01
CA VAL A 238 11.51 3.98 -16.88
C VAL A 238 11.22 3.14 -15.63
N ARG A 239 11.36 1.83 -15.73
CA ARG A 239 11.04 0.89 -14.66
C ARG A 239 11.90 -0.36 -14.73
N SER A 240 12.44 -0.75 -13.57
CA SER A 240 13.14 -2.01 -13.35
C SER A 240 12.32 -2.96 -12.50
N MET A 241 11.83 -4.04 -13.09
CA MET A 241 11.02 -5.04 -12.39
C MET A 241 11.85 -5.80 -11.35
N THR A 242 13.12 -6.11 -11.64
CA THR A 242 13.99 -6.83 -10.70
C THR A 242 14.21 -6.04 -9.42
N THR A 243 14.53 -4.74 -9.54
CA THR A 243 14.73 -3.86 -8.38
C THR A 243 13.44 -3.74 -7.58
N GLN A 244 12.32 -3.56 -8.29
CA GLN A 244 11.00 -3.38 -7.71
C GLN A 244 10.54 -4.61 -6.93
N ASN A 245 10.56 -5.79 -7.54
CA ASN A 245 10.13 -7.04 -6.91
C ASN A 245 10.97 -7.36 -5.67
N HIS A 246 12.28 -7.09 -5.73
CA HIS A 246 13.16 -7.29 -4.58
C HIS A 246 12.77 -6.40 -3.40
N THR A 247 12.59 -5.09 -3.63
CA THR A 247 12.17 -4.17 -2.56
C THR A 247 10.76 -4.44 -2.06
N GLU A 248 9.86 -4.84 -2.95
CA GLU A 248 8.47 -5.15 -2.62
C GLU A 248 8.38 -6.29 -1.62
N THR A 249 9.13 -7.38 -1.88
CA THR A 249 9.12 -8.56 -1.01
C THR A 249 9.60 -8.20 0.41
N LEU A 250 10.68 -7.43 0.51
CA LEU A 250 11.20 -6.96 1.80
C LEU A 250 10.21 -6.04 2.52
N ASN A 251 9.56 -5.15 1.77
CA ASN A 251 8.58 -4.23 2.33
C ASN A 251 7.29 -4.95 2.76
N TRP A 252 6.85 -6.01 2.08
CA TRP A 252 5.74 -6.83 2.54
C TRP A 252 6.07 -7.57 3.83
N ARG A 253 7.29 -8.11 3.97
CA ARG A 253 7.76 -8.70 5.24
C ARG A 253 7.78 -7.66 6.36
N TYR A 254 8.25 -6.44 6.06
CA TYR A 254 8.18 -5.32 6.98
C TYR A 254 6.73 -4.97 7.35
N TYR A 255 5.82 -4.92 6.38
CA TYR A 255 4.40 -4.65 6.61
C TYR A 255 3.77 -5.72 7.53
N LEU A 256 4.02 -7.00 7.27
CA LEU A 256 3.56 -8.11 8.09
C LEU A 256 4.14 -8.07 9.51
N SER A 257 5.40 -7.63 9.66
CA SER A 257 6.02 -7.47 10.99
C SER A 257 5.31 -6.41 11.84
N LYS A 258 4.84 -5.32 11.19
CA LYS A 258 4.10 -4.24 11.84
C LYS A 258 2.67 -4.63 12.13
N TRP A 259 2.05 -5.38 11.22
CA TRP A 259 0.66 -5.79 11.28
C TRP A 259 0.53 -7.30 11.05
N PRO A 260 0.88 -8.11 12.07
CA PRO A 260 0.86 -9.56 11.97
C PRO A 260 -0.59 -10.04 12.09
N GLU A 261 -1.34 -9.89 11.00
CA GLU A 261 -2.75 -10.19 10.87
C GLU A 261 -2.97 -11.01 9.61
N LEU A 262 -3.98 -11.90 9.64
CA LEU A 262 -4.23 -12.88 8.58
C LEU A 262 -4.44 -12.24 7.20
N ASP A 263 -5.04 -11.06 7.14
CA ASP A 263 -5.28 -10.33 5.90
C ASP A 263 -3.98 -9.94 5.18
N VAL A 264 -2.98 -9.44 5.92
CA VAL A 264 -1.64 -9.15 5.38
C VAL A 264 -0.90 -10.43 5.06
N GLU A 265 -1.02 -11.44 5.92
CA GLU A 265 -0.36 -12.72 5.72
C GLU A 265 -0.78 -13.37 4.40
N VAL A 266 -2.09 -13.46 4.15
CA VAL A 266 -2.65 -14.01 2.92
C VAL A 266 -2.32 -13.12 1.72
N SER A 267 -2.31 -11.79 1.88
CA SER A 267 -1.94 -10.86 0.80
C SER A 267 -0.46 -10.94 0.39
N LEU A 268 0.42 -11.34 1.32
CA LEU A 268 1.83 -11.61 1.02
C LEU A 268 2.03 -13.01 0.43
N ALA A 269 1.25 -14.00 0.89
CA ALA A 269 1.37 -15.39 0.44
C ALA A 269 0.80 -15.62 -0.97
N TYR A 270 -0.19 -14.83 -1.40
CA TYR A 270 -0.91 -15.04 -2.65
C TYR A 270 -1.09 -13.73 -3.44
N GLU A 271 -1.26 -13.82 -4.76
CA GLU A 271 -1.62 -12.66 -5.57
C GLU A 271 -2.97 -12.08 -5.12
N GLN A 272 -3.16 -10.77 -5.24
CA GLN A 272 -4.29 -10.02 -4.66
C GLN A 272 -5.69 -10.63 -4.89
N LEU A 273 -6.02 -11.04 -6.13
CA LEU A 273 -7.32 -11.65 -6.45
C LEU A 273 -7.44 -13.09 -5.93
N GLU A 274 -6.32 -13.81 -5.88
CA GLU A 274 -6.26 -15.13 -5.28
C GLU A 274 -6.44 -15.04 -3.76
N ALA A 275 -5.76 -14.08 -3.11
CA ALA A 275 -5.89 -13.78 -1.70
C ALA A 275 -7.36 -13.51 -1.30
N ASP A 276 -8.11 -12.68 -2.03
CA ASP A 276 -9.54 -12.45 -1.75
C ASP A 276 -10.39 -13.72 -1.87
N ARG A 277 -10.12 -14.56 -2.87
CA ARG A 277 -10.85 -15.82 -3.07
C ARG A 277 -10.56 -16.82 -1.95
N LEU A 278 -9.30 -16.92 -1.52
CA LEU A 278 -8.86 -17.88 -0.50
C LEU A 278 -9.15 -17.42 0.92
N PHE A 279 -9.28 -16.11 1.16
CA PHE A 279 -9.43 -15.58 2.52
C PHE A 279 -10.61 -16.19 3.30
N PRO A 280 -11.84 -16.30 2.75
CA PRO A 280 -12.96 -16.95 3.44
C PRO A 280 -12.72 -18.44 3.71
N GLU A 281 -11.90 -19.10 2.89
CA GLU A 281 -11.60 -20.52 3.03
C GLU A 281 -10.64 -20.76 4.19
N ILE A 282 -9.55 -20.00 4.27
CA ILE A 282 -8.61 -20.10 5.40
C ILE A 282 -9.29 -19.67 6.71
N GLU A 283 -10.13 -18.63 6.72
CA GLU A 283 -10.88 -18.24 7.92
C GLU A 283 -11.76 -19.40 8.44
N ARG A 284 -12.43 -20.10 7.53
CA ARG A 284 -13.26 -21.26 7.88
C ARG A 284 -12.42 -22.41 8.43
N GLU A 285 -11.33 -22.78 7.75
CA GLU A 285 -10.44 -23.86 8.20
C GLU A 285 -9.84 -23.56 9.58
N LEU A 286 -9.38 -22.33 9.81
CA LEU A 286 -8.85 -21.92 11.11
C LEU A 286 -9.92 -21.99 12.20
N ALA A 287 -11.14 -21.55 11.92
CA ALA A 287 -12.25 -21.62 12.88
C ALA A 287 -12.60 -23.07 13.25
N GLU A 288 -12.53 -24.00 12.29
CA GLU A 288 -12.73 -25.44 12.52
C GLU A 288 -11.60 -26.07 13.33
N LEU A 289 -10.35 -25.73 13.03
CA LEU A 289 -9.16 -26.24 13.74
C LEU A 289 -9.14 -25.85 15.22
N VAL A 290 -9.69 -24.68 15.55
CA VAL A 290 -9.69 -24.14 16.92
C VAL A 290 -11.03 -24.33 17.65
N ALA A 291 -11.97 -25.08 17.06
CA ALA A 291 -13.25 -25.36 17.68
C ALA A 291 -13.03 -26.11 19.01
N GLY A 292 -13.19 -25.40 20.13
CA GLY A 292 -12.93 -25.93 21.48
C GLY A 292 -11.57 -25.59 22.08
N ALA A 293 -10.70 -24.84 21.39
CA ALA A 293 -9.37 -24.45 21.87
C ALA A 293 -9.37 -23.27 22.87
N GLY A 294 -10.52 -22.94 23.48
CA GLY A 294 -10.59 -21.96 24.57
C GLY A 294 -10.20 -20.52 24.19
N GLY A 295 -10.30 -20.14 22.91
CA GLY A 295 -9.90 -18.82 22.40
C GLY A 295 -8.48 -18.76 21.82
N LEU A 296 -7.72 -19.85 21.91
CA LEU A 296 -6.41 -19.97 21.27
C LEU A 296 -6.53 -20.18 19.76
N ARG A 297 -5.53 -19.73 19.02
CA ARG A 297 -5.43 -19.87 17.56
C ARG A 297 -4.04 -20.33 17.13
N PRO A 298 -3.90 -20.95 15.93
CA PRO A 298 -2.60 -21.17 15.33
C PRO A 298 -1.83 -19.85 15.23
N GLY A 299 -0.58 -19.92 15.67
CA GLY A 299 0.34 -18.81 15.75
C GLY A 299 1.76 -19.29 15.47
N VAL A 300 2.66 -18.33 15.45
CA VAL A 300 4.09 -18.54 15.28
C VAL A 300 4.80 -18.06 16.54
N VAL A 301 5.67 -18.90 17.08
CA VAL A 301 6.48 -18.59 18.27
C VAL A 301 7.94 -18.73 17.91
N ARG A 302 8.75 -17.71 18.22
CA ARG A 302 10.21 -17.74 18.06
C ARG A 302 10.87 -17.63 19.43
N GLY A 303 11.88 -18.47 19.67
CA GLY A 303 12.62 -18.48 20.94
C GLY A 303 13.87 -19.36 20.89
N GLN A 304 14.51 -19.56 22.04
CA GLN A 304 15.69 -20.43 22.17
C GLN A 304 15.29 -21.83 22.63
N MET A 305 15.77 -22.87 21.95
CA MET A 305 15.61 -24.28 22.36
C MET A 305 16.95 -25.01 22.28
N GLY A 306 17.51 -25.37 23.43
CA GLY A 306 18.85 -25.94 23.53
C GLY A 306 19.92 -25.01 22.98
N GLY A 307 19.78 -23.70 23.21
CA GLY A 307 20.70 -22.66 22.73
C GLY A 307 20.68 -22.39 21.22
N ARG A 308 19.67 -22.90 20.50
CA ARG A 308 19.45 -22.64 19.07
C ARG A 308 18.23 -21.74 18.89
N SER A 309 18.26 -20.87 17.88
CA SER A 309 17.09 -20.07 17.50
C SER A 309 16.09 -20.99 16.80
N VAL A 310 14.93 -21.21 17.42
CA VAL A 310 13.88 -22.06 16.87
C VAL A 310 12.60 -21.27 16.63
N LEU A 311 11.98 -21.53 15.48
CA LEU A 311 10.64 -21.09 15.15
C LEU A 311 9.67 -22.27 15.26
N THR A 312 8.52 -22.07 15.87
CA THR A 312 7.44 -23.04 15.91
C THR A 312 6.24 -22.44 15.19
N VAL A 313 5.79 -23.11 14.11
CA VAL A 313 4.68 -22.68 13.26
C VAL A 313 3.47 -23.60 13.54
N GLY A 314 2.30 -23.00 13.75
CA GLY A 314 1.11 -23.72 14.21
C GLY A 314 1.06 -23.95 15.72
N ALA A 315 1.77 -23.15 16.51
CA ALA A 315 1.64 -23.13 17.96
C ALA A 315 0.27 -22.55 18.36
N LEU A 316 -0.41 -23.12 19.35
CA LEU A 316 -1.62 -22.50 19.88
C LEU A 316 -1.22 -21.29 20.74
N VAL A 317 -1.76 -20.12 20.40
CA VAL A 317 -1.46 -18.83 21.04
C VAL A 317 -2.73 -18.05 21.32
N ASP A 318 -2.68 -17.22 22.37
CA ASP A 318 -3.69 -16.19 22.63
C ASP A 318 -3.32 -14.93 21.84
N GLU A 319 -4.19 -14.54 20.90
CA GLU A 319 -3.94 -13.43 19.97
C GLU A 319 -3.86 -12.06 20.68
N ALA A 320 -4.68 -11.85 21.72
CA ALA A 320 -4.80 -10.59 22.42
C ALA A 320 -3.63 -10.33 23.38
N THR A 321 -3.20 -11.37 24.09
CA THR A 321 -2.12 -11.29 25.08
C THR A 321 -0.76 -11.68 24.50
N ARG A 322 -0.73 -12.23 23.27
CA ARG A 322 0.48 -12.72 22.60
C ARG A 322 1.23 -13.75 23.45
N THR A 323 0.49 -14.65 24.10
CA THR A 323 1.07 -15.72 24.93
C THR A 323 0.84 -17.09 24.30
N PRO A 324 1.85 -17.97 24.21
CA PRO A 324 1.66 -19.33 23.76
C PRO A 324 1.00 -20.19 24.84
N ALA A 325 0.38 -21.30 24.44
CA ALA A 325 -0.10 -22.30 25.36
C ALA A 325 1.05 -22.90 26.21
N PRO A 326 0.79 -23.33 27.47
CA PRO A 326 1.84 -23.80 28.38
C PRO A 326 2.72 -24.92 27.82
N GLU A 327 2.14 -25.83 27.03
CA GLU A 327 2.84 -26.93 26.37
C GLU A 327 3.83 -26.46 25.31
N ILE A 328 3.55 -25.32 24.65
CA ILE A 328 4.47 -24.70 23.70
C ILE A 328 5.64 -24.08 24.46
N ILE A 329 5.36 -23.35 25.56
CA ILE A 329 6.38 -22.72 26.40
C ILE A 329 7.34 -23.78 26.97
N ALA A 330 6.83 -24.93 27.39
CA ALA A 330 7.63 -26.02 27.95
C ALA A 330 8.67 -26.61 26.96
N GLY A 331 8.52 -26.36 25.65
CA GLY A 331 9.52 -26.75 24.65
C GLY A 331 10.75 -25.84 24.62
N TYR A 332 10.63 -24.59 25.06
CA TYR A 332 11.69 -23.59 25.02
C TYR A 332 12.57 -23.59 26.27
N ASP A 333 13.77 -23.02 26.12
CA ASP A 333 14.71 -22.88 27.22
C ASP A 333 14.09 -22.07 28.37
N THR A 334 14.35 -22.48 29.61
CA THR A 334 13.79 -21.81 30.78
C THR A 334 14.25 -20.34 30.84
N GLY A 335 13.29 -19.41 30.84
CA GLY A 335 13.55 -17.97 30.84
C GLY A 335 13.84 -17.38 29.45
N ALA A 336 13.68 -18.15 28.37
CA ALA A 336 13.76 -17.61 27.02
C ALA A 336 12.70 -16.53 26.78
N VAL A 337 13.11 -15.43 26.16
CA VAL A 337 12.18 -14.42 25.63
C VAL A 337 11.54 -15.01 24.37
N LEU A 338 10.20 -15.05 24.36
CA LEU A 338 9.42 -15.57 23.23
C LEU A 338 8.81 -14.42 22.44
N GLU A 339 9.07 -14.40 21.14
CA GLU A 339 8.32 -13.58 20.19
C GLU A 339 7.11 -14.38 19.70
N VAL A 340 5.93 -13.77 19.72
CA VAL A 340 4.66 -14.45 19.42
C VAL A 340 3.85 -13.63 18.43
N LEU A 341 3.61 -14.20 17.26
CA LEU A 341 2.82 -13.61 16.18
C LEU A 341 1.59 -14.49 15.91
N PRO A 342 0.37 -13.93 15.81
CA PRO A 342 -0.85 -14.68 15.53
C PRO A 342 -0.98 -14.88 14.02
N LEU A 343 0.08 -15.46 13.44
CA LEU A 343 0.20 -15.80 12.04
C LEU A 343 0.03 -17.31 11.90
N VAL A 344 -0.60 -17.74 10.82
CA VAL A 344 -0.77 -19.18 10.53
C VAL A 344 0.58 -19.81 10.14
N GLY A 345 1.42 -19.03 9.45
CA GLY A 345 2.69 -19.42 8.87
C GLY A 345 2.68 -19.47 7.34
N LEU A 346 1.63 -19.00 6.65
CA LEU A 346 1.55 -18.90 5.19
C LEU A 346 2.58 -17.90 4.64
N ALA A 347 2.83 -16.83 5.39
CA ALA A 347 3.90 -15.87 5.18
C ALA A 347 4.49 -15.45 6.53
N LEU A 348 5.79 -15.16 6.55
CA LEU A 348 6.52 -14.83 7.76
C LEU A 348 7.37 -13.57 7.55
N PRO A 349 7.44 -12.67 8.56
CA PRO A 349 8.19 -11.42 8.44
C PRO A 349 9.71 -11.60 8.54
N TYR A 350 10.19 -12.84 8.63
CA TYR A 350 11.60 -13.13 8.88
C TYR A 350 12.40 -13.26 7.60
N GLU A 351 13.68 -12.91 7.69
CA GLU A 351 14.64 -13.14 6.61
C GLU A 351 14.87 -14.63 6.34
N ASP A 352 15.35 -14.92 5.13
CA ASP A 352 15.72 -16.26 4.71
C ASP A 352 16.82 -16.82 5.65
N ASP A 353 16.72 -18.10 6.02
CA ASP A 353 17.68 -18.78 6.92
C ASP A 353 17.95 -18.10 8.28
N SER A 354 17.01 -17.26 8.75
CA SER A 354 17.17 -16.47 9.97
C SER A 354 16.96 -17.24 11.28
N VAL A 355 16.48 -18.49 11.21
CA VAL A 355 16.40 -19.42 12.34
C VAL A 355 17.15 -20.73 12.07
N ASP A 356 17.69 -21.33 13.12
CA ASP A 356 18.47 -22.57 13.01
C ASP A 356 17.56 -23.78 12.75
N GLU A 357 16.34 -23.76 13.26
CA GLU A 357 15.35 -24.83 13.11
C GLU A 357 13.94 -24.22 13.05
N CYS A 358 13.09 -24.70 12.15
CA CYS A 358 11.66 -24.43 12.16
C CYS A 358 10.89 -25.74 12.38
N ARG A 359 9.94 -25.73 13.30
CA ARG A 359 9.07 -26.86 13.66
C ARG A 359 7.65 -26.55 13.26
N VAL A 360 7.11 -27.28 12.29
CA VAL A 360 5.70 -27.19 11.91
C VAL A 360 4.90 -28.16 12.77
N LEU A 361 3.85 -27.66 13.41
CA LEU A 361 3.00 -28.44 14.32
C LEU A 361 1.72 -28.93 13.64
N ALA A 362 1.04 -29.86 14.33
CA ALA A 362 -0.17 -30.53 13.84
C ALA A 362 -1.30 -29.58 13.38
N PRO A 363 -1.54 -28.40 14.00
CA PRO A 363 -2.59 -27.49 13.51
C PRO A 363 -2.40 -27.07 12.05
N VAL A 364 -1.16 -26.85 11.61
CA VAL A 364 -0.87 -26.49 10.21
C VAL A 364 -1.00 -27.71 9.30
N ALA A 365 -0.67 -28.90 9.78
CA ALA A 365 -0.88 -30.15 9.04
C ALA A 365 -2.36 -30.48 8.82
N GLY A 366 -3.25 -29.94 9.65
CA GLY A 366 -4.71 -30.08 9.53
C GLY A 366 -5.35 -29.14 8.49
N LEU A 367 -4.60 -28.20 7.92
CA LEU A 367 -5.06 -27.34 6.84
C LEU A 367 -5.16 -28.13 5.52
N SER A 368 -5.92 -27.59 4.57
CA SER A 368 -5.93 -28.10 3.20
C SER A 368 -4.54 -28.06 2.56
N GLU A 369 -4.33 -28.90 1.54
CA GLU A 369 -3.04 -29.06 0.87
C GLU A 369 -2.45 -27.73 0.40
N GLN A 370 -3.27 -26.84 -0.16
CA GLN A 370 -2.81 -25.53 -0.62
C GLN A 370 -2.19 -24.69 0.51
N PHE A 371 -2.88 -24.54 1.65
CA PHE A 371 -2.41 -23.74 2.77
C PHE A 371 -1.26 -24.41 3.51
N ARG A 372 -1.37 -25.73 3.74
CA ARG A 372 -0.31 -26.51 4.38
C ARG A 372 0.99 -26.42 3.59
N ASP A 373 0.95 -26.67 2.28
CA ASP A 373 2.14 -26.65 1.44
C ASP A 373 2.75 -25.24 1.35
N THR A 374 1.90 -24.20 1.39
CA THR A 374 2.36 -22.80 1.46
C THR A 374 3.09 -22.52 2.77
N ALA A 375 2.51 -22.91 3.91
CA ALA A 375 3.15 -22.74 5.21
C ALA A 375 4.46 -23.55 5.35
N VAL A 376 4.50 -24.75 4.76
CA VAL A 376 5.71 -25.59 4.74
C VAL A 376 6.83 -24.95 3.92
N ARG A 377 6.52 -24.43 2.71
CA ARG A 377 7.49 -23.69 1.89
C ARG A 377 8.03 -22.45 2.60
N GLU A 378 7.15 -21.72 3.29
CA GLU A 378 7.56 -20.54 4.03
C GLU A 378 8.41 -20.88 5.26
N ALA A 379 8.06 -21.94 5.98
CA ALA A 379 8.87 -22.48 7.07
C ALA A 379 10.25 -22.96 6.59
N GLU A 380 10.34 -23.54 5.39
CA GLU A 380 11.61 -23.90 4.76
C GLU A 380 12.44 -22.64 4.44
N ARG A 381 11.83 -21.61 3.83
CA ARG A 381 12.51 -20.36 3.48
C ARG A 381 13.22 -19.70 4.66
N VAL A 382 12.55 -19.62 5.81
CA VAL A 382 13.09 -18.90 6.98
C VAL A 382 14.11 -19.71 7.79
N SER A 383 14.28 -21.00 7.51
CA SER A 383 15.00 -21.91 8.41
C SER A 383 16.06 -22.76 7.73
N ARG A 384 17.18 -22.95 8.43
CA ARG A 384 18.27 -23.84 7.99
C ARG A 384 17.91 -25.31 8.10
N LYS A 385 16.90 -25.64 8.91
CA LYS A 385 16.43 -27.00 9.14
C LYS A 385 14.94 -27.00 9.43
N LEU A 386 14.18 -27.67 8.57
CA LEU A 386 12.75 -27.89 8.77
C LEU A 386 12.50 -29.22 9.51
N VAL A 387 11.57 -29.19 10.46
CA VAL A 387 11.05 -30.37 11.16
C VAL A 387 9.54 -30.40 10.99
N LEU A 388 9.04 -31.44 10.33
CA LEU A 388 7.62 -31.67 10.09
C LEU A 388 7.05 -32.67 11.10
N PRO A 389 5.71 -32.67 11.33
CA PRO A 389 5.06 -33.69 12.14
C PRO A 389 5.24 -35.09 11.51
N ALA A 390 5.21 -36.13 12.34
CA ALA A 390 5.28 -37.50 11.85
C ALA A 390 4.05 -37.83 10.99
N GLY A 391 4.26 -38.15 9.71
CA GLY A 391 3.20 -38.48 8.75
C GLY A 391 2.66 -37.29 7.95
N ALA A 392 3.32 -36.14 8.01
CA ALA A 392 3.05 -34.97 7.17
C ALA A 392 3.67 -35.07 5.77
#